data_AF-A0A2W6BGW1-F1
#
_entry.id   AF-A0A2W6BGW1-F1
#
_cell.length_a   1.000
_cell.length_b   1.000
_cell.length_c   1.000
_cell.angle_alpha   90.00
_cell.angle_beta   90.00
_cell.angle_gamma   90.00
#
_symmetry.space_group_name_H-M   'P 1'
#
loop_
_entity.id
_entity.type
_entity.pdbx_description
1 polymer ?
#
loop_
_entity_poly.entity_id
_entity_poly.type
_entity_poly.pdbx_seq_one_letter_code
_entity_poly.pdbx_strand_id
1 'polypeptide(L)'
;MVRRHLEQANGRGMRVIVSAITLAEVLRGRPTDVSIHRILAKIVQIPVTPERARRAGELLGAARLDGHTHAIDAVVAATTLEQERPVVLLTSDPEDMKRLTEQPEVDQRDRIAIFQV
;
A
#
# COMPACT_ATOMS: atom_id res chain seq x y z
N MET A 1 -13.29 -9.30 -3.53
CA MET A 1 -12.18 -9.13 -2.58
C MET A 1 -12.15 -7.73 -1.97
N VAL A 2 -11.82 -6.67 -2.74
CA VAL A 2 -11.62 -5.30 -2.24
C VAL A 2 -12.84 -4.73 -1.50
N ARG A 3 -14.04 -4.88 -2.06
CA ARG A 3 -15.28 -4.34 -1.48
C ARG A 3 -15.56 -4.79 -0.04
N ARG A 4 -15.30 -6.07 0.27
CA ARG A 4 -15.47 -6.63 1.61
C ARG A 4 -14.55 -5.95 2.63
N HIS A 5 -13.30 -5.70 2.25
CA HIS A 5 -12.33 -5.03 3.10
C HIS A 5 -12.70 -3.56 3.33
N LEU A 6 -13.25 -2.89 2.32
CA LEU A 6 -13.79 -1.53 2.46
C LEU A 6 -14.98 -1.48 3.42
N GLU A 7 -15.91 -2.43 3.30
CA GLU A 7 -17.07 -2.55 4.19
C GLU A 7 -16.63 -2.82 5.64
N GLN A 8 -15.64 -3.69 5.84
CA GLN A 8 -15.05 -3.96 7.15
C GLN A 8 -14.33 -2.74 7.75
N ALA A 9 -13.53 -2.04 6.94
CA ALA A 9 -12.84 -0.82 7.37
C ALA A 9 -13.84 0.27 7.75
N ASN A 10 -14.89 0.47 6.94
CA ASN A 10 -15.95 1.43 7.22
C ASN A 10 -16.72 1.08 8.49
N GLY A 11 -17.06 -0.20 8.69
CA GLY A 11 -17.70 -0.68 9.92
C GLY A 11 -16.85 -0.48 11.19
N ARG A 12 -15.54 -0.28 11.04
CA ARG A 12 -14.59 0.00 12.12
C ARG A 12 -14.17 1.47 12.19
N GLY A 13 -14.75 2.35 11.36
CA GLY A 13 -14.37 3.77 11.29
C GLY A 13 -12.93 4.01 10.79
N MET A 14 -12.32 3.03 10.12
CA MET A 14 -10.95 3.12 9.63
C MET A 14 -10.90 3.91 8.32
N ARG A 15 -9.95 4.85 8.22
CA ARG A 15 -9.64 5.52 6.96
C ARG A 15 -9.00 4.53 6.00
N VAL A 16 -9.58 4.38 4.82
CA VAL A 16 -8.98 3.61 3.72
C VAL A 16 -8.22 4.55 2.81
N ILE A 17 -6.97 4.20 2.54
CA ILE A 17 -6.11 4.91 1.60
C ILE A 17 -5.56 3.94 0.56
N VAL A 18 -5.06 4.47 -0.54
CA VAL A 18 -4.29 3.72 -1.53
C VAL A 18 -3.16 4.59 -2.08
N SER A 19 -2.00 4.01 -2.36
CA SER A 19 -0.97 4.72 -3.11
C SER A 19 -1.43 4.91 -4.56
N ALA A 20 -1.27 6.12 -5.10
CA ALA A 20 -1.68 6.44 -6.47
C ALA A 20 -0.98 5.58 -7.52
N ILE A 21 0.19 5.02 -7.21
CA ILE A 21 0.91 4.10 -8.11
C ILE A 21 0.09 2.84 -8.43
N THR A 22 -0.73 2.37 -7.48
CA THR A 22 -1.53 1.14 -7.66
C THR A 22 -2.64 1.30 -8.70
N LEU A 23 -3.01 2.53 -9.05
CA LEU A 23 -3.96 2.77 -10.14
C LEU A 23 -3.40 2.25 -11.47
N ALA A 24 -2.08 2.34 -11.67
CA ALA A 24 -1.42 1.80 -12.86
C ALA A 24 -1.55 0.26 -12.93
N GLU A 25 -1.66 -0.41 -11.78
CA GLU A 25 -1.81 -1.86 -11.70
C GLU A 25 -3.24 -2.32 -11.97
N VAL A 26 -4.26 -1.50 -11.72
CA VAL A 26 -5.66 -1.93 -11.82
C VAL A 26 -6.44 -1.33 -12.99
N LEU A 27 -6.09 -0.13 -13.45
CA LEU A 27 -6.79 0.54 -14.55
C LEU A 27 -6.24 0.09 -15.91
N ARG A 28 -7.13 -0.09 -16.89
CA ARG A 28 -6.80 -0.55 -18.25
C ARG A 28 -7.40 0.32 -19.35
N GLY A 29 -8.09 1.40 -19.00
CA GLY A 29 -8.81 2.27 -19.93
C GLY A 29 -10.05 1.60 -20.55
N ARG A 30 -10.64 0.61 -19.87
CA ARG A 30 -11.76 -0.19 -20.40
C ARG A 30 -13.07 0.17 -19.70
N PRO A 31 -14.24 -0.08 -20.33
CA PRO A 31 -15.53 0.13 -19.66
C PRO A 31 -15.69 -0.60 -18.32
N THR A 32 -14.97 -1.71 -18.12
CA THR A 32 -14.91 -2.44 -16.83
C THR A 32 -14.36 -1.60 -15.68
N ASP A 33 -13.52 -0.61 -15.97
CA ASP A 33 -12.88 0.27 -15.00
C ASP A 33 -13.89 1.21 -14.33
N VAL A 34 -15.09 1.39 -14.88
CA VAL A 34 -16.18 2.16 -14.26
C VAL A 34 -16.51 1.65 -12.86
N SER A 35 -16.43 0.33 -12.65
CA SER A 35 -16.62 -0.27 -11.33
C SER A 35 -15.49 0.09 -10.36
N ILE A 36 -14.24 0.12 -10.85
CA ILE A 36 -13.04 0.48 -10.08
C ILE A 36 -13.05 1.97 -9.73
N HIS A 37 -13.35 2.85 -10.69
CA HIS A 37 -13.46 4.29 -10.45
C HIS A 37 -14.51 4.64 -9.38
N ARG A 38 -15.65 3.94 -9.36
CA ARG A 38 -16.67 4.13 -8.31
C ARG A 38 -16.16 3.75 -6.91
N ILE A 39 -15.26 2.78 -6.82
CA ILE A 39 -14.61 2.40 -5.57
C ILE A 39 -13.55 3.45 -5.19
N LEU A 40 -12.67 3.81 -6.13
CA LEU A 40 -11.60 4.79 -5.93
C LEU A 40 -12.12 6.17 -5.53
N ALA A 41 -13.31 6.57 -6.00
CA ALA A 41 -13.97 7.82 -5.61
C ALA A 41 -14.27 7.93 -4.11
N LYS A 42 -14.24 6.82 -3.37
CA LYS A 42 -14.50 6.75 -1.93
C LYS A 42 -13.24 6.55 -1.09
N ILE A 43 -12.07 6.44 -1.73
CA ILE A 43 -10.80 6.10 -1.10
C ILE A 43 -9.84 7.27 -1.29
N VAL A 44 -9.09 7.61 -0.24
CA VAL A 44 -8.06 8.63 -0.33
C VAL A 44 -6.88 8.09 -1.13
N GLN A 45 -6.49 8.79 -2.20
CA GLN A 45 -5.35 8.43 -3.02
C GLN A 45 -4.14 9.25 -2.58
N ILE A 46 -3.09 8.57 -2.11
CA ILE A 46 -1.84 9.22 -1.70
C ILE A 46 -0.96 9.38 -2.94
N PRO A 47 -0.55 10.60 -3.32
CA PRO A 47 0.24 10.83 -4.52
C PRO A 47 1.60 10.12 -4.43
N VAL A 48 2.28 9.94 -5.56
CA VAL A 48 3.70 9.58 -5.57
C VAL A 48 4.50 10.87 -5.70
N THR A 49 5.36 11.17 -4.72
CA THR A 49 6.23 12.36 -4.75
C THR A 49 7.70 11.93 -4.89
N PRO A 50 8.60 12.83 -5.32
CA PRO A 50 10.03 12.53 -5.37
C PRO A 50 10.61 12.04 -4.04
N GLU A 51 10.16 12.58 -2.92
CA GLU A 51 10.58 12.18 -1.57
C GLU A 51 10.17 10.73 -1.28
N ARG A 52 8.93 10.37 -1.61
CA ARG A 52 8.42 9.01 -1.44
C ARG A 52 9.11 8.02 -2.39
N ALA A 53 9.44 8.44 -3.60
CA ALA A 53 10.20 7.63 -4.55
C ALA A 53 11.64 7.40 -4.08
N ARG A 54 12.31 8.41 -3.49
CA ARG A 54 13.63 8.23 -2.87
C ARG A 54 13.55 7.27 -1.69
N ARG A 55 12.54 7.44 -0.82
CA ARG A 55 12.32 6.53 0.31
C ARG A 55 12.10 5.10 -0.15
N ALA A 56 11.32 4.88 -1.21
CA ALA A 56 11.15 3.57 -1.82
C ALA A 56 12.50 2.96 -2.27
N GLY A 57 13.38 3.75 -2.89
CA GLY A 57 14.72 3.32 -3.27
C GLY A 57 15.59 2.89 -2.07
N GLU A 58 15.51 3.62 -0.96
CA GLU A 58 16.20 3.24 0.28
C GLU A 58 15.68 1.91 0.86
N LEU A 59 14.36 1.71 0.83
CA LEU A 59 13.73 0.47 1.29
C LEU A 59 14.15 -0.74 0.43
N LEU A 60 14.21 -0.57 -0.89
CA LEU A 60 14.73 -1.60 -1.81
C LEU A 60 16.18 -1.97 -1.48
N GLY A 61 17.03 -0.96 -1.25
CA GLY A 61 18.43 -1.16 -0.86
C GLY A 61 18.57 -1.91 0.46
N ALA A 62 17.79 -1.51 1.48
CA ALA A 62 17.79 -2.14 2.79
C ALA A 62 17.30 -3.60 2.73
N ALA A 63 16.21 -3.85 1.99
CA ALA A 63 15.62 -5.18 1.81
C ALA A 63 16.39 -6.08 0.84
N ARG A 64 17.39 -5.54 0.12
CA ARG A 64 18.13 -6.20 -0.96
C ARG A 64 17.20 -6.74 -2.05
N LEU A 65 16.25 -5.91 -2.47
CA LEU A 65 15.27 -6.20 -3.52
C LEU A 65 15.61 -5.45 -4.81
N ASP A 66 15.35 -6.09 -5.95
CA ASP A 66 15.57 -5.47 -7.26
C ASP A 66 14.48 -4.44 -7.58
N GLY A 67 14.92 -3.25 -8.02
CA GLY A 67 14.02 -2.14 -8.31
C GLY A 67 13.19 -2.34 -9.57
N HIS A 68 13.63 -3.14 -10.55
CA HIS A 68 12.82 -3.37 -11.74
C HIS A 68 11.56 -4.19 -11.44
N THR A 69 11.65 -5.06 -10.45
CA THR A 69 10.56 -5.95 -10.03
C THR A 69 9.71 -5.36 -8.91
N HIS A 70 10.33 -4.65 -7.94
CA HIS A 70 9.65 -4.27 -6.70
C HIS A 70 9.47 -2.74 -6.54
N ALA A 71 9.73 -1.91 -7.55
CA ALA A 71 9.61 -0.45 -7.42
C ALA A 71 8.20 0.00 -7.01
N ILE A 72 7.15 -0.63 -7.54
CA ILE A 72 5.76 -0.30 -7.19
C ILE A 72 5.50 -0.67 -5.73
N ASP A 73 5.84 -1.89 -5.32
CA ASP A 73 5.69 -2.35 -3.94
C ASP A 73 6.47 -1.48 -2.95
N ALA A 74 7.67 -1.05 -3.31
CA ALA A 74 8.48 -0.16 -2.48
C ALA A 74 7.85 1.23 -2.31
N VAL A 75 7.17 1.76 -3.34
CA VAL A 75 6.40 3.00 -3.23
C VAL A 75 5.17 2.79 -2.34
N VAL A 76 4.49 1.65 -2.42
CA VAL A 76 3.40 1.28 -1.51
C VAL A 76 3.90 1.15 -0.08
N ALA A 77 5.06 0.53 0.14
CA ALA A 77 5.71 0.42 1.44
C ALA A 77 6.04 1.79 2.04
N ALA A 78 6.68 2.67 1.26
CA ALA A 78 6.98 4.04 1.68
C ALA A 78 5.68 4.81 2.02
N THR A 79 4.64 4.69 1.18
CA THR A 79 3.31 5.27 1.46
C THR A 79 2.76 4.80 2.80
N THR A 80 2.90 3.51 3.09
CA THR A 80 2.37 2.85 4.29
C THR A 80 3.13 3.28 5.55
N LEU A 81 4.46 3.37 5.48
CA LEU A 81 5.32 3.74 6.60
C LEU A 81 5.13 5.20 7.04
N GLU A 82 4.67 6.07 6.15
CA GLU A 82 4.35 7.48 6.44
C GLU A 82 3.00 7.68 7.15
N GLN A 83 2.18 6.62 7.31
CA GLN A 83 0.88 6.75 7.94
C GLN A 83 0.96 6.68 9.47
N GLU A 84 0.11 7.48 10.12
CA GLU A 84 -0.11 7.41 11.57
C GLU A 84 -0.62 6.02 11.97
N ARG A 85 -0.06 5.49 13.06
CA ARG A 85 -0.40 4.16 13.59
C ARG A 85 -1.72 4.20 14.37
N PRO A 86 -2.50 3.11 14.39
CA PRO A 86 -2.22 1.79 13.81
C PRO A 86 -2.51 1.70 12.29
N VAL A 87 -1.73 0.87 11.58
CA VAL A 87 -1.86 0.66 10.12
C VAL A 87 -2.06 -0.81 9.80
N VAL A 88 -3.02 -1.07 8.91
CA VAL A 88 -3.27 -2.39 8.31
C VAL A 88 -2.97 -2.30 6.82
N LEU A 89 -2.07 -3.15 6.33
CA LEU A 89 -1.72 -3.27 4.92
C LEU A 89 -2.34 -4.53 4.33
N LEU A 90 -3.04 -4.36 3.21
CA LEU A 90 -3.62 -5.45 2.42
C LEU A 90 -2.82 -5.60 1.13
N THR A 91 -2.31 -6.80 0.85
CA THR A 91 -1.45 -7.07 -0.32
C THR A 91 -1.64 -8.50 -0.80
N SER A 92 -1.41 -8.78 -2.09
CA SER A 92 -1.32 -10.15 -2.60
C SER A 92 0.02 -10.81 -2.26
N ASP A 93 1.08 -10.01 -2.06
CA ASP A 93 2.41 -10.48 -1.68
C ASP A 93 2.80 -9.97 -0.29
N PRO A 94 2.44 -10.69 0.79
CA PRO A 94 2.75 -10.28 2.14
C PRO A 94 4.24 -10.42 2.48
N GLU A 95 5.00 -11.29 1.79
CA GLU A 95 6.41 -11.54 2.13
C GLU A 95 7.29 -10.38 1.65
N ASP A 96 7.08 -9.88 0.44
CA ASP A 96 7.79 -8.71 -0.04
C ASP A 96 7.45 -7.47 0.79
N MET A 97 6.18 -7.31 1.16
CA MET A 97 5.76 -6.21 2.01
C MET A 97 6.37 -6.27 3.42
N LYS A 98 6.53 -7.46 4.02
CA LYS A 98 7.22 -7.61 5.30
C LYS A 98 8.67 -7.16 5.22
N ARG A 99 9.38 -7.51 4.14
CA ARG A 99 10.78 -7.11 3.91
C ARG A 99 10.91 -5.61 3.70
N LEU A 100 10.02 -5.03 2.89
CA LEU A 100 10.03 -3.61 2.56
C LEU A 100 9.58 -2.71 3.72
N THR A 101 8.82 -3.23 4.67
CA THR A 101 8.31 -2.49 5.84
C THR A 101 8.91 -2.95 7.16
N GLU A 102 10.05 -3.64 7.12
CA GLU A 102 10.74 -4.08 8.32
C GLU A 102 11.13 -2.88 9.20
N GLN A 103 10.73 -2.92 10.47
CA GLN A 103 10.96 -1.86 11.47
C GLN A 103 11.51 -2.52 12.75
N PRO A 104 12.80 -2.92 12.77
CA PRO A 104 13.37 -3.67 13.89
C PRO A 104 13.32 -2.87 15.21
N GLU A 105 13.39 -1.54 15.13
CA GLU A 105 13.32 -0.60 16.25
C GLU A 105 11.92 -0.33 16.81
N VAL A 106 10.84 -0.74 16.10
CA VAL A 106 9.45 -0.51 16.53
C VAL A 106 8.94 -1.74 17.29
N ASP A 107 8.26 -1.49 18.43
CA ASP A 107 7.58 -2.52 19.22
C ASP A 107 6.64 -3.34 18.34
N GLN A 108 6.65 -4.65 18.52
CA GLN A 108 5.86 -5.58 17.71
C GLN A 108 4.37 -5.22 17.66
N ARG A 109 3.80 -4.65 18.74
CA ARG A 109 2.39 -4.23 18.79
C ARG A 109 2.07 -3.02 17.92
N ASP A 110 3.08 -2.20 17.59
CA ASP A 110 2.96 -0.94 16.86
C ASP A 110 3.41 -1.08 15.39
N ARG A 111 3.87 -2.28 15.00
CA ARG A 111 4.21 -2.63 13.61
C ARG A 111 2.99 -2.69 12.71
N ILE A 112 3.23 -2.56 11.41
CA ILE A 112 2.19 -2.66 10.38
C ILE A 112 1.63 -4.08 10.40
N ALA A 113 0.31 -4.22 10.55
CA ALA A 113 -0.34 -5.51 10.40
C ALA A 113 -0.56 -5.78 8.90
N ILE A 114 0.05 -6.86 8.38
CA ILE A 114 0.00 -7.19 6.96
C ILE A 114 -0.92 -8.41 6.76
N PHE A 115 -1.90 -8.30 5.86
CA PHE A 115 -2.81 -9.39 5.51
C PHE A 115 -2.83 -9.64 4.02
N GLN A 116 -2.90 -10.93 3.66
CA GLN A 116 -3.02 -11.36 2.28
C GLN A 116 -4.46 -11.16 1.77
N VAL A 117 -4.58 -10.67 0.53
CA VAL A 117 -5.85 -10.56 -0.22
C VAL A 117 -5.81 -11.25 -1.57
#